data_AF-A0A8D3BD24-F1
#
_entry.id   AF-A0A8D3BD24-F1
#
_cell.length_a   1.000
_cell.length_b   1.000
_cell.length_c   1.000
_cell.angle_alpha   90.00
_cell.angle_beta   90.00
_cell.angle_gamma   90.00
#
_symmetry.space_group_name_H-M   'P 1'
#
loop_
_entity.id
_entity.type
_entity.pdbx_description
1 polymer ?
#
loop_
_entity_poly.entity_id
_entity_poly.type
_entity_poly.pdbx_seq_one_letter_code
_entity_poly.pdbx_strand_id
1 'polypeptide(L)'
;MPRTASVSLSLVLMCVCCVEQRVCFPNGSVASSCGSLMPAHPPFSPSARSPPFTLSTSSTTYRPGGVVTGTCVLQRSHSSVI
;
A
#
# COMPACT_ATOMS: atom_id res chain seq x y z
N MET A 1 21.47 -13.04 47.51
CA MET A 1 20.27 -12.50 46.82
C MET A 1 20.55 -12.34 45.32
N PRO A 2 20.57 -13.41 44.49
CA PRO A 2 20.88 -13.29 43.07
C PRO A 2 19.64 -13.32 42.14
N ARG A 3 18.45 -13.64 42.67
CA ARG A 3 17.23 -13.87 41.87
C ARG A 3 16.67 -12.59 41.23
N THR A 4 16.81 -11.43 41.87
CA THR A 4 16.31 -10.15 41.33
C THR A 4 17.12 -9.67 40.13
N ALA A 5 18.45 -9.82 40.16
CA ALA A 5 19.32 -9.44 39.04
C ALA A 5 19.06 -10.28 37.78
N SER A 6 18.83 -11.59 37.95
CA SER A 6 18.53 -12.50 36.84
C SER A 6 17.18 -12.15 36.19
N VAL A 7 16.14 -11.91 36.99
CA VAL A 7 14.82 -11.51 36.47
C VAL A 7 14.87 -10.16 35.75
N SER A 8 15.57 -9.18 36.32
CA SER A 8 15.77 -7.87 35.66
C SER A 8 16.50 -7.99 34.33
N LEU A 9 17.54 -8.84 34.26
CA LEU A 9 18.28 -9.08 33.03
C LEU A 9 17.41 -9.75 31.95
N SER A 10 16.60 -10.74 32.34
CA SER A 10 15.66 -11.40 31.43
C SER A 10 14.60 -10.44 30.89
N LEU A 11 14.06 -9.55 31.73
CA LEU A 11 13.10 -8.52 31.28
C LEU A 11 13.75 -7.53 30.31
N VAL A 12 14.98 -7.09 30.57
CA VAL A 12 15.71 -6.18 29.67
C VAL A 12 15.97 -6.85 28.32
N LEU A 13 16.39 -8.13 28.33
CA LEU A 13 16.61 -8.88 27.10
C LEU A 13 15.32 -9.02 26.29
N MET A 14 14.21 -9.39 26.93
CA MET A 14 12.90 -9.49 26.27
C MET A 14 12.43 -8.14 25.73
N CYS A 15 12.59 -7.05 26.49
CA CYS A 15 12.27 -5.72 26.00
C CYS A 15 13.07 -5.38 24.73
N VAL A 16 14.37 -5.64 24.69
CA VAL A 16 15.23 -5.32 23.54
C VAL A 16 14.98 -6.26 22.35
N CYS A 17 14.76 -7.55 22.59
CA CYS A 17 14.53 -8.55 21.53
C CYS A 17 13.11 -8.48 20.95
N CYS A 18 12.12 -8.00 21.72
CA CYS A 18 10.73 -7.87 21.26
C CYS A 18 10.38 -6.49 20.70
N VAL A 19 11.33 -5.53 20.66
CA VAL A 19 11.13 -4.32 19.84
C VAL A 19 11.30 -4.73 18.38
N GLU A 20 10.21 -5.18 17.78
CA GLU A 20 10.07 -5.21 16.33
C GLU A 20 10.57 -3.86 15.80
N GLN A 21 11.61 -3.87 14.96
CA GLN A 21 12.09 -2.69 14.25
C GLN A 21 10.94 -2.18 13.38
N ARG A 22 10.10 -1.32 13.94
CA ARG A 22 9.21 -0.49 13.16
C ARG A 22 10.13 0.40 12.33
N VAL A 23 10.09 0.22 11.01
CA VAL A 23 10.75 1.10 10.04
C VAL A 23 10.02 2.45 10.05
N CYS A 24 10.22 3.21 11.13
CA CYS A 24 9.80 4.60 11.21
C CYS A 24 10.79 5.39 10.35
N PHE A 25 10.40 5.69 9.11
CA PHE A 25 11.20 6.53 8.24
C PHE A 25 11.25 7.95 8.84
N PRO A 26 12.43 8.48 9.20
CA PRO A 26 12.56 9.78 9.90
C PRO A 26 12.06 10.98 9.09
N ASN A 27 11.75 10.78 7.81
CA ASN A 27 11.15 11.76 6.91
C ASN A 27 9.66 11.47 6.57
N GLY A 28 9.01 10.51 7.22
CA GLY A 28 7.62 10.12 6.91
C GLY A 28 7.47 9.38 5.57
N SER A 29 8.56 8.84 5.01
CA SER A 29 8.52 8.09 3.76
C SER A 29 7.68 6.83 3.91
N VAL A 30 6.55 6.77 3.22
CA VAL A 30 5.65 5.60 3.13
C VAL A 30 6.15 4.57 2.12
N ALA A 31 7.43 4.60 1.70
CA ALA A 31 7.92 3.81 0.58
C ALA A 31 7.67 2.29 0.72
N SER A 32 7.68 1.75 1.95
CA SER A 32 7.29 0.35 2.19
C SER A 32 5.77 0.14 2.15
N SER A 33 4.97 1.09 2.63
CA SER A 33 3.50 1.03 2.59
C SER A 33 2.93 1.22 1.18
N CYS A 34 3.62 2.02 0.36
CA CYS A 34 3.33 2.23 -1.06
C CYS A 34 4.27 1.39 -1.94
N GLY A 35 4.62 0.18 -1.49
CA GLY A 35 5.36 -0.80 -2.29
C GLY A 35 4.60 -1.18 -3.55
N SER A 36 4.77 -2.40 -4.07
CA SER A 36 4.02 -2.79 -5.26
C SER A 36 2.51 -2.76 -5.01
N LEU A 37 1.80 -1.83 -5.67
CA LEU A 37 0.34 -1.80 -5.74
C LEU A 37 -0.21 -2.77 -6.78
N MET A 38 0.66 -3.54 -7.44
CA MET A 38 0.24 -4.55 -8.41
C MET A 38 -0.47 -5.68 -7.64
N PRO A 39 -1.71 -6.06 -7.99
CA PRO A 39 -2.42 -7.13 -7.30
C PRO A 39 -1.63 -8.44 -7.38
N ALA A 40 -0.92 -8.80 -6.31
CA ALA A 40 -0.17 -10.04 -6.22
C ALA A 40 -1.03 -11.09 -5.52
N HIS A 41 -2.00 -11.64 -6.24
CA HIS A 41 -2.78 -12.78 -5.76
C HIS A 41 -2.59 -13.97 -6.72
N PRO A 42 -1.78 -14.98 -6.34
CA PRO A 42 -1.72 -16.24 -7.10
C PRO A 42 -3.11 -16.86 -7.18
N PRO A 43 -3.52 -17.47 -8.31
CA PRO A 43 -2.76 -17.69 -9.56
C PRO A 43 -2.93 -16.57 -10.61
N PHE A 44 -3.52 -15.43 -10.27
CA PHE A 44 -3.95 -14.45 -11.27
C PHE A 44 -2.82 -13.52 -11.68
N SER A 45 -2.71 -13.27 -13.00
CA SER A 45 -1.77 -12.31 -13.59
C SER A 45 -2.51 -11.05 -14.03
N PRO A 46 -1.84 -9.87 -14.04
CA PRO A 46 -2.41 -8.66 -14.61
C PRO A 46 -2.87 -8.87 -16.06
N SER A 47 -4.04 -8.36 -16.41
CA SER A 47 -4.55 -8.39 -17.78
C SER A 47 -3.95 -7.23 -18.59
N ALA A 48 -3.43 -7.53 -19.78
CA ALA A 48 -2.98 -6.52 -20.74
C ALA A 48 -4.11 -6.01 -21.67
N ARG A 49 -5.34 -6.52 -21.52
CA ARG A 49 -6.48 -6.09 -22.33
C ARG A 49 -6.94 -4.70 -21.87
N SER A 50 -7.45 -3.92 -22.82
CA SER A 50 -8.13 -2.67 -22.51
C SER A 50 -9.24 -2.91 -21.48
N PRO A 51 -9.29 -2.12 -20.40
CA PRO A 51 -10.29 -2.31 -19.36
C PRO A 51 -11.69 -1.98 -19.89
N PRO A 52 -12.76 -2.60 -19.35
CA PRO A 52 -14.14 -2.29 -19.71
C PRO A 52 -14.62 -1.00 -19.00
N PHE A 53 -13.73 -0.03 -18.80
CA PHE A 53 -14.04 1.25 -18.18
C PHE A 53 -13.15 2.35 -18.75
N THR A 54 -13.66 3.57 -18.72
CA THR A 54 -12.92 4.78 -19.06
C THR A 54 -12.69 5.60 -17.79
N LEU A 55 -11.46 6.12 -17.66
CA LEU A 55 -11.08 7.05 -16.62
C LEU A 55 -10.92 8.44 -17.22
N SER A 56 -11.45 9.45 -16.55
CA SER A 56 -11.26 10.87 -16.90
C SER A 56 -11.03 11.71 -15.66
N THR A 57 -10.36 12.85 -15.83
CA THR A 57 -10.10 13.81 -14.76
C THR A 57 -10.71 15.16 -15.10
N SER A 58 -11.10 15.92 -14.07
CA SER A 58 -11.60 17.29 -14.25
C SER A 58 -10.52 18.29 -14.69
N SER A 59 -9.25 17.89 -14.66
CA SER A 59 -8.10 18.71 -15.07
C SER A 59 -7.01 17.85 -15.70
N THR A 60 -6.31 18.42 -16.69
CA THR A 60 -5.10 17.86 -17.29
C THR A 60 -3.81 18.39 -16.65
N THR A 61 -3.93 19.35 -15.72
CA THR A 61 -2.80 19.93 -14.98
C THR A 61 -2.99 19.79 -13.48
N TYR A 62 -1.88 19.58 -12.77
CA TYR A 62 -1.85 19.52 -11.32
C TYR A 62 -1.46 20.88 -10.74
N ARG A 63 -2.19 21.30 -9.70
CA ARG A 63 -1.83 22.47 -8.88
C ARG A 63 -1.88 22.08 -7.42
N PRO A 64 -0.81 22.34 -6.63
CA PRO A 64 -0.83 22.11 -5.20
C PRO A 64 -2.03 22.79 -4.52
N GLY A 65 -2.72 22.05 -3.65
CA GLY A 65 -3.94 22.50 -2.96
C GLY A 65 -5.20 22.56 -3.84
N GLY A 66 -5.10 22.27 -5.13
CA GLY A 66 -6.25 22.14 -6.03
C GLY A 66 -6.95 20.79 -5.87
N VAL A 67 -8.27 20.78 -6.08
CA VAL A 67 -9.06 19.54 -6.12
C VAL A 67 -9.14 19.06 -7.56
N VAL A 68 -8.76 17.80 -7.80
CA VAL A 68 -8.97 17.11 -9.08
C VAL A 68 -9.97 15.99 -8.85
N THR A 69 -11.05 15.97 -9.63
CA THR A 69 -12.08 14.93 -9.55
C THR A 69 -11.83 13.89 -10.62
N GLY A 70 -11.71 12.63 -10.22
CA GLY A 70 -11.65 11.48 -11.13
C GLY A 70 -13.04 10.91 -11.38
N THR A 71 -13.32 10.54 -12.63
CA THR A 71 -14.55 9.86 -13.06
C THR A 71 -14.19 8.51 -13.64
N CYS A 72 -14.92 7.47 -13.24
CA CYS A 72 -14.79 6.12 -13.78
C CYS A 72 -16.16 5.68 -14.29
N VAL A 73 -16.21 5.27 -15.56
CA VAL A 73 -17.46 4.87 -16.21
C VAL A 73 -17.26 3.52 -16.87
N LEU A 74 -18.14 2.56 -16.59
CA LEU A 74 -18.15 1.26 -17.26
C LEU A 74 -18.49 1.44 -18.73
N GLN A 75 -17.63 0.94 -19.62
CA GLN A 75 -17.93 0.83 -21.03
C GLN A 75 -18.75 -0.43 -21.25
N ARG A 76 -20.00 -0.27 -21.71
CA ARG A 76 -20.79 -1.43 -22.16
C ARG A 76 -20.14 -1.95 -23.44
N SER A 77 -19.58 -3.16 -23.38
CA SER A 77 -19.20 -3.93 -24.56
C SER A 77 -20.45 -4.19 -25.39
N HIS A 78 -20.55 -3.59 -26.58
CA HIS A 78 -21.49 -4.05 -27.59
C HIS A 78 -20.92 -5.36 -28.12
N SER A 79 -21.32 -6.49 -27.54
CA SER A 79 -21.04 -7.80 -28.10
C SER A 79 -21.84 -7.92 -29.39
N SER A 80 -21.28 -7.46 -30.51
CA SER A 80 -21.77 -7.84 -31.83
C SER A 80 -21.45 -9.31 -32.02
N VAL A 81 -22.40 -10.16 -31.61
CA VAL A 81 -22.47 -11.56 -32.01
C VAL A 81 -22.91 -11.54 -33.48
N ILE A 82 -21.99 -11.86 -34.37
CA ILE A 82 -22.29 -12.31 -35.74
C ILE A 82 -22.24 -13.84 -35.71
#